data_AF-A0A972NCB8-F1
#
_entry.id   AF-A0A972NCB8-F1
#
_cell.length_a   1.000
_cell.length_b   1.000
_cell.length_c   1.000
_cell.angle_alpha   90.00
_cell.angle_beta   90.00
_cell.angle_gamma   90.00
#
_symmetry.space_group_name_H-M   'P 1'
#
loop_
_entity.id
_entity.type
_entity.pdbx_description
1 polymer ?
#
loop_
_entity_poly.entity_id
_entity_poly.type
_entity_poly.pdbx_seq_one_letter_code
_entity_poly.pdbx_strand_id
1 'polypeptide(L)'
;MKKVLALINPENGKCTKTLSLLFELHRQGWKVERFVLVLENTYHAQKWVLSLSMPLSKEEVEKIKERYRKKVLSEWEALGGPKVDVVVEVNEAHKTVEKLDLSEVELLVLGCLESKSLCKLIETLDKPALVIKN
;
A
#
# COMPACT_ATOMS: atom_id res chain seq x y z
N MET A 1 -1.32 16.44 -15.99
CA MET A 1 -2.22 15.31 -15.72
C MET A 1 -2.06 14.95 -14.26
N LYS A 2 -3.15 14.90 -13.49
CA LYS A 2 -3.07 14.71 -12.03
C LYS A 2 -2.62 13.29 -11.68
N LYS A 3 -1.68 13.17 -10.74
CA LYS A 3 -1.12 11.87 -10.32
C LYS A 3 -1.60 11.48 -8.93
N VAL A 4 -2.06 10.25 -8.80
CA VAL A 4 -2.43 9.62 -7.53
C VAL A 4 -1.50 8.46 -7.22
N LEU A 5 -1.06 8.36 -5.96
CA LEU A 5 -0.33 7.21 -5.44
C LEU A 5 -1.19 6.51 -4.40
N ALA A 6 -1.30 5.18 -4.49
CA ALA A 6 -2.00 4.40 -3.48
C ALA A 6 -1.01 3.78 -2.50
N LEU A 7 -1.24 3.99 -1.20
CA LEU A 7 -0.57 3.27 -0.14
C LEU A 7 -1.57 2.34 0.53
N ILE A 8 -1.32 1.04 0.43
CA ILE A 8 -2.29 0.01 0.80
C ILE A 8 -1.63 -1.01 1.71
N ASN A 9 -2.28 -1.40 2.81
CA ASN A 9 -1.88 -2.59 3.57
C ASN A 9 -2.85 -3.75 3.32
N PRO A 10 -2.55 -4.66 2.36
CA PRO A 10 -3.44 -5.75 1.99
C PRO A 10 -3.51 -6.89 3.02
N GLU A 11 -2.71 -6.84 4.10
CA GLU A 11 -2.75 -7.82 5.19
C GLU A 11 -3.96 -7.59 6.11
N ASN A 12 -4.53 -6.39 6.10
CA ASN A 12 -5.68 -6.00 6.92
C ASN A 12 -7.03 -6.29 6.27
N GLY A 13 -7.05 -7.04 5.16
CA GLY A 13 -8.30 -7.53 4.54
C GLY A 13 -8.35 -7.37 3.02
N LYS A 14 -9.58 -7.25 2.50
CA LYS A 14 -9.81 -6.93 1.08
C LYS A 14 -9.79 -5.42 0.91
N CYS A 15 -9.10 -4.93 -0.13
CA CYS A 15 -8.95 -3.50 -0.37
C CYS A 15 -9.89 -2.96 -1.45
N THR A 16 -11.04 -3.64 -1.62
CA THR A 16 -11.98 -3.40 -2.71
C THR A 16 -12.45 -1.95 -2.76
N LYS A 17 -12.85 -1.33 -1.65
CA LYS A 17 -13.29 0.08 -1.64
C LYS A 17 -12.20 1.02 -2.13
N THR A 18 -10.97 0.80 -1.69
CA THR A 18 -9.80 1.59 -2.11
C THR A 18 -9.53 1.43 -3.60
N LEU A 19 -9.52 0.19 -4.09
CA LEU A 19 -9.28 -0.11 -5.50
C LEU A 19 -10.41 0.43 -6.40
N SER A 20 -11.67 0.29 -6.00
CA SER A 20 -12.81 0.87 -6.72
C SER A 20 -12.71 2.39 -6.81
N LEU A 21 -12.30 3.07 -5.74
CA LEU A 21 -12.08 4.51 -5.79
C LEU A 21 -10.94 4.90 -6.73
N LEU A 22 -9.81 4.18 -6.67
CA LEU A 22 -8.68 4.43 -7.58
C LEU A 22 -9.09 4.23 -9.05
N PHE A 23 -9.97 3.26 -9.31
CA PHE A 23 -10.54 3.03 -10.64
C PHE A 23 -11.44 4.19 -11.08
N GLU A 24 -12.29 4.70 -10.20
CA GLU A 24 -13.12 5.88 -10.51
C GLU A 24 -12.27 7.14 -10.72
N LEU A 25 -11.22 7.37 -9.93
CA LEU A 25 -10.27 8.46 -10.18
C LEU A 25 -9.59 8.30 -11.54
N HIS A 26 -9.20 7.08 -11.90
CA HIS A 26 -8.65 6.80 -13.23
C HIS A 26 -9.64 7.16 -14.35
N ARG A 27 -10.91 6.76 -14.22
CA ARG A 27 -11.98 7.10 -15.17
C ARG A 27 -12.21 8.61 -15.29
N GLN A 28 -11.96 9.35 -14.22
CA GLN A 28 -12.02 10.82 -14.19
C GLN A 28 -10.75 11.49 -14.76
N GLY A 29 -9.81 10.72 -15.31
CA GLY A 29 -8.60 11.24 -15.96
C GLY A 29 -7.39 11.42 -15.04
N TRP A 30 -7.45 10.91 -13.81
CA TRP A 30 -6.26 10.84 -12.96
C TRP A 30 -5.35 9.70 -13.40
N LYS A 31 -4.04 9.94 -13.40
CA LYS A 31 -3.04 8.88 -13.57
C LYS A 31 -2.79 8.22 -12.22
N VAL A 32 -3.12 6.94 -12.12
CA VAL A 32 -2.65 6.09 -11.03
C VAL A 32 -1.18 5.78 -11.27
N GLU A 33 -0.29 6.42 -10.52
CA GLU A 33 1.15 6.35 -10.75
C GLU A 33 1.72 4.98 -10.40
N ARG A 34 1.41 4.49 -9.18
CA ARG A 34 1.81 3.18 -8.66
C ARG A 34 1.00 2.80 -7.43
N PHE A 35 1.00 1.52 -7.12
CA PHE A 35 0.56 0.99 -5.82
C PHE A 35 1.79 0.69 -4.97
N VAL A 36 1.76 1.16 -3.73
CA VAL A 36 2.75 0.82 -2.71
C VAL A 36 2.04 -0.02 -1.67
N LEU A 37 2.36 -1.32 -1.66
CA LEU A 37 1.83 -2.27 -0.71
C LEU A 37 2.76 -2.31 0.50
N VAL A 38 2.24 -1.97 1.68
CA VAL A 38 3.00 -2.05 2.93
C VAL A 38 2.51 -3.25 3.74
N LEU A 39 3.43 -4.16 4.04
CA LEU A 39 3.17 -5.39 4.79
C LEU A 39 3.62 -5.20 6.25
N GLU A 40 2.84 -4.45 7.02
CA GLU A 40 3.15 -4.10 8.40
C GLU A 40 3.07 -5.31 9.35
N ASN A 41 2.13 -6.24 9.13
CA ASN A 41 2.01 -7.45 9.94
C ASN A 41 3.20 -8.38 9.68
N THR A 42 3.63 -8.52 8.42
CA THR A 42 4.86 -9.25 8.09
C THR A 42 6.08 -8.58 8.72
N TYR A 43 6.17 -7.26 8.70
CA TYR A 43 7.25 -6.51 9.36
C TYR A 43 7.28 -6.73 10.88
N HIS A 44 6.13 -6.67 11.52
CA HIS A 44 6.01 -6.98 12.95
C HIS A 44 6.37 -8.43 13.22
N ALA A 45 5.90 -9.38 12.43
CA ALA A 45 6.28 -10.79 12.57
C ALA A 45 7.80 -10.96 12.50
N GLN A 46 8.50 -10.35 11.54
CA GLN A 46 9.97 -10.39 11.47
C GLN A 46 10.63 -9.87 12.76
N LYS A 47 10.13 -8.78 13.32
CA LYS A 47 10.65 -8.22 14.59
C LYS A 47 10.39 -9.12 15.79
N TRP A 48 9.20 -9.68 15.90
CA TRP A 48 8.81 -10.56 17.01
C TRP A 48 9.57 -11.88 16.94
N VAL A 49 9.74 -12.40 15.74
CA VAL A 49 10.46 -13.65 15.51
C VAL A 49 11.96 -13.51 15.83
N LEU A 50 12.56 -12.31 15.66
CA LEU A 50 13.92 -12.03 16.15
C LEU A 50 14.02 -12.16 17.69
N SER A 51 12.93 -11.91 18.42
CA SER A 51 12.89 -12.12 19.88
C SER A 51 12.70 -13.59 20.29
N LEU A 52 12.28 -14.47 19.36
CA LEU A 52 12.02 -15.90 19.57
C LEU A 52 13.02 -16.82 18.83
N SER A 53 14.07 -16.26 18.21
CA SER A 53 15.13 -17.00 17.49
C SER A 53 14.67 -17.88 16.31
N MET A 54 13.54 -17.56 15.66
CA MET A 54 13.00 -18.36 14.54
C MET A 54 12.80 -17.56 13.24
N PRO A 55 13.78 -16.74 12.77
CA PRO A 55 13.60 -15.73 11.73
C PRO A 55 12.87 -16.25 10.49
N LEU A 56 11.89 -15.47 10.01
CA LEU A 56 11.35 -15.66 8.66
C LEU A 56 12.50 -15.56 7.66
N SER A 57 12.69 -16.60 6.86
CA SER A 57 13.70 -16.61 5.82
C SER A 57 13.39 -15.55 4.76
N LYS A 58 14.44 -15.06 4.07
CA LYS A 58 14.27 -14.13 2.94
C LYS A 58 13.34 -14.71 1.87
N GLU A 59 13.41 -16.01 1.63
CA GLU A 59 12.56 -16.70 0.65
C GLU A 59 11.08 -16.68 1.04
N GLU A 60 10.77 -16.89 2.32
CA GLU A 60 9.39 -16.79 2.81
C GLU A 60 8.84 -15.37 2.67
N VAL A 61 9.66 -14.37 2.97
CA VAL A 61 9.28 -12.95 2.83
C VAL A 61 8.98 -12.61 1.37
N GLU A 62 9.82 -13.05 0.42
CA GLU A 62 9.56 -12.82 -1.01
C GLU A 62 8.31 -13.57 -1.49
N LYS A 63 8.06 -14.80 -1.00
CA LYS A 63 6.80 -15.52 -1.27
C LYS A 63 5.57 -14.76 -0.75
N ILE A 64 5.66 -14.16 0.43
CA ILE A 64 4.59 -13.34 1.01
C ILE A 64 4.37 -12.08 0.18
N LYS A 65 5.44 -11.36 -0.18
CA LYS A 65 5.35 -10.17 -1.05
C LYS A 65 4.65 -10.48 -2.36
N GLU A 66 5.07 -11.56 -3.04
CA GLU A 66 4.52 -11.95 -4.33
C GLU A 66 3.05 -12.38 -4.21
N ARG A 67 2.67 -13.06 -3.11
CA ARG A 67 1.27 -13.41 -2.83
C ARG A 67 0.37 -12.17 -2.76
N TYR A 68 0.77 -11.16 -1.98
CA TYR A 68 -0.03 -9.94 -1.84
C TYR A 68 -0.01 -9.09 -3.10
N ARG A 69 1.12 -9.04 -3.81
CA ARG A 69 1.22 -8.40 -5.13
C ARG A 69 0.19 -8.97 -6.10
N LYS A 70 0.18 -10.31 -6.28
CA LYS A 70 -0.77 -11.00 -7.15
C LYS A 70 -2.21 -10.78 -6.74
N LYS A 71 -2.51 -10.82 -5.43
CA LYS A 71 -3.86 -10.58 -4.91
C LYS A 71 -4.37 -9.20 -5.30
N VAL A 72 -3.60 -8.14 -5.04
CA VAL A 72 -4.01 -6.77 -5.35
C VAL A 72 -4.12 -6.54 -6.85
N LEU A 73 -3.17 -7.05 -7.64
CA LEU A 73 -3.24 -6.96 -9.11
C LEU A 73 -4.48 -7.67 -9.66
N SER A 74 -4.80 -8.87 -9.18
CA SER A 74 -5.99 -9.60 -9.62
C SER A 74 -7.29 -8.85 -9.28
N GLU A 75 -7.38 -8.25 -8.09
CA GLU A 75 -8.52 -7.42 -7.71
C GLU A 75 -8.63 -6.15 -8.59
N TRP A 76 -7.49 -5.55 -8.96
CA TRP A 76 -7.43 -4.39 -9.84
C TRP A 76 -7.80 -4.71 -11.29
N GLU A 77 -7.30 -5.82 -11.83
CA GLU A 77 -7.63 -6.33 -13.16
C GLU A 77 -9.12 -6.68 -13.26
N ALA A 78 -9.71 -7.25 -12.20
CA ALA A 78 -11.14 -7.55 -12.16
C ALA A 78 -12.03 -6.29 -12.25
N LEU A 79 -11.52 -5.11 -11.88
CA LEU A 79 -12.19 -3.83 -12.06
C LEU A 79 -12.00 -3.25 -13.48
N GLY A 80 -11.17 -3.86 -14.32
CA GLY A 80 -10.78 -3.32 -15.62
C GLY A 80 -9.70 -2.24 -15.53
N GLY A 81 -8.92 -2.23 -14.43
CA GLY A 81 -7.87 -1.24 -14.22
C GLY A 81 -6.70 -1.39 -15.21
N PRO A 82 -6.06 -0.29 -15.64
CA PRO A 82 -4.88 -0.33 -16.49
C PRO A 82 -3.67 -0.96 -15.79
N LYS A 83 -2.66 -1.38 -16.56
CA LYS A 83 -1.39 -1.84 -15.99
C LYS A 83 -0.78 -0.75 -15.11
N VAL A 84 -0.46 -1.10 -13.87
CA VAL A 84 0.09 -0.20 -12.84
C VAL A 84 1.33 -0.84 -12.23
N ASP A 85 2.32 -0.03 -11.86
CA ASP A 85 3.47 -0.51 -11.12
C ASP A 85 3.08 -0.82 -9.66
N VAL A 86 3.63 -1.89 -9.11
CA VAL A 86 3.34 -2.33 -7.74
C VAL A 86 4.65 -2.59 -7.02
N VAL A 87 4.90 -1.76 -6.02
CA VAL A 87 6.03 -1.88 -5.09
C VAL A 87 5.52 -2.52 -3.81
N VAL A 88 6.25 -3.50 -3.27
CA VAL A 88 5.88 -4.18 -2.03
C VAL A 88 6.97 -4.01 -0.98
N GLU A 89 6.63 -3.33 0.09
CA GLU A 89 7.53 -2.98 1.19
C GLU A 89 7.11 -3.70 2.47
N VAL A 90 8.07 -4.38 3.12
CA VAL A 90 7.86 -5.00 4.44
C VAL A 90 8.39 -4.02 5.48
N ASN A 91 7.56 -3.06 5.85
CA ASN A 91 7.94 -1.96 6.74
C ASN A 91 6.68 -1.27 7.29
N GLU A 92 6.86 -0.38 8.26
CA GLU A 92 5.78 0.51 8.74
C GLU A 92 5.39 1.52 7.65
N ALA A 93 4.09 1.83 7.54
CA ALA A 93 3.58 2.68 6.47
C ALA A 93 4.25 4.06 6.41
N HIS A 94 4.42 4.74 7.55
CA HIS A 94 5.02 6.08 7.64
C HIS A 94 6.47 6.09 7.14
N LYS A 95 7.28 5.10 7.55
CA LYS A 95 8.67 4.94 7.09
C LYS A 95 8.81 4.64 5.61
N THR A 96 7.81 3.98 5.03
CA THR A 96 7.78 3.76 3.59
C THR A 96 7.52 5.06 2.87
N VAL A 97 6.54 5.85 3.33
CA VAL A 97 6.20 7.16 2.74
C VAL A 97 7.37 8.14 2.80
N GLU A 98 8.11 8.21 3.90
CA GLU A 98 9.30 9.07 4.06
C GLU A 98 10.38 8.82 2.99
N LYS A 99 10.42 7.62 2.39
CA LYS A 99 11.39 7.24 1.36
C LYS A 99 10.87 7.43 -0.06
N LEU A 100 9.58 7.71 -0.23
CA LEU A 100 8.97 7.87 -1.54
C LEU A 100 9.20 9.30 -2.04
N ASP A 101 9.61 9.41 -3.31
CA ASP A 101 9.50 10.67 -4.01
C ASP A 101 8.03 10.96 -4.35
N LEU A 102 7.49 11.99 -3.70
CA LEU A 102 6.11 12.46 -3.85
C LEU A 102 6.03 13.81 -4.58
N SER A 103 7.13 14.31 -5.15
CA SER A 103 7.21 15.64 -5.79
C SER A 103 6.08 15.84 -6.80
N GLU A 104 5.88 14.88 -7.71
CA GLU A 104 4.85 14.91 -8.75
C GLU A 104 3.49 14.32 -8.34
N VAL A 105 3.35 13.81 -7.11
CA VAL A 105 2.10 13.23 -6.61
C VAL A 105 1.20 14.35 -6.07
N GLU A 106 -0.05 14.39 -6.54
CA GLU A 106 -1.06 15.38 -6.10
C GLU A 106 -1.97 14.83 -4.99
N LEU A 107 -2.17 13.51 -4.94
CA LEU A 107 -3.03 12.85 -3.96
C LEU A 107 -2.45 11.51 -3.53
N LEU A 108 -2.43 11.27 -2.22
CA LEU A 108 -2.24 9.94 -1.65
C LEU A 108 -3.59 9.33 -1.30
N VAL A 109 -3.83 8.10 -1.76
CA VAL A 109 -4.97 7.29 -1.33
C VAL A 109 -4.46 6.27 -0.34
N LEU A 110 -4.93 6.37 0.89
CA LEU A 110 -4.52 5.55 2.03
C LEU A 110 -5.60 4.51 2.31
N GLY A 111 -5.33 3.25 1.99
CA GLY A 111 -6.32 2.18 2.05
C GLY A 111 -5.91 1.01 2.92
N CYS A 112 -6.87 0.40 3.62
CA CYS A 112 -6.63 -0.82 4.42
C CYS A 112 -5.56 -0.66 5.51
N LEU A 113 -5.27 0.57 5.95
CA LEU A 113 -4.32 0.82 7.03
C LEU A 113 -5.04 0.80 8.38
N GLU A 114 -4.38 0.31 9.42
CA GLU A 114 -4.90 0.42 10.78
C GLU A 114 -4.88 1.87 11.26
N SER A 115 -5.80 2.22 12.18
CA SER A 115 -5.90 3.58 12.73
C SER A 115 -4.57 4.11 13.30
N LYS A 116 -3.79 3.24 13.97
CA LYS A 116 -2.49 3.63 14.54
C LYS A 116 -1.48 4.01 13.45
N SER A 117 -1.44 3.27 12.35
CA SER A 117 -0.57 3.56 11.20
C SER A 117 -1.00 4.86 10.52
N LEU A 118 -2.31 5.05 10.34
CA LEU A 118 -2.88 6.27 9.74
C LEU A 118 -2.54 7.53 10.54
N CYS A 119 -2.68 7.51 11.87
CA CYS A 119 -2.37 8.67 12.72
C CYS A 119 -0.92 9.15 12.52
N LYS A 120 0.05 8.25 12.66
CA LYS A 120 1.47 8.58 12.44
C LYS A 120 1.74 9.07 11.03
N LEU A 121 1.10 8.47 10.05
CA LEU A 121 1.34 8.77 8.64
C LEU A 121 0.80 10.16 8.26
N ILE A 122 -0.38 10.54 8.77
CA ILE A 122 -0.96 11.88 8.55
C ILE A 122 -0.10 12.96 9.20
N GLU A 123 0.49 12.71 10.37
CA GLU A 123 1.41 13.66 11.02
C GLU A 123 2.68 13.93 10.20
N THR A 124 3.11 12.96 9.38
CA THR A 124 4.33 13.06 8.55
C THR A 124 4.09 13.51 7.11
N LEU A 125 2.85 13.72 6.70
CA LEU A 125 2.50 13.95 5.30
C LEU A 125 2.35 15.43 4.95
N ASP A 126 3.14 15.87 3.97
CA ASP A 126 3.02 17.21 3.36
C ASP A 126 2.10 17.24 2.12
N LYS A 127 1.40 16.14 1.85
CA LYS A 127 0.56 15.95 0.65
C LYS A 127 -0.89 15.69 1.04
N PRO A 128 -1.86 16.15 0.22
CA PRO A 128 -3.26 15.78 0.39
C PRO A 128 -3.40 14.26 0.44
N ALA A 129 -4.09 13.78 1.46
CA ALA A 129 -4.32 12.37 1.67
C ALA A 129 -5.81 12.08 1.83
N LEU A 130 -6.27 11.03 1.16
CA LEU A 130 -7.62 10.52 1.24
C LEU A 130 -7.60 9.15 1.91
N VAL A 131 -8.17 9.07 3.11
CA VAL A 131 -8.24 7.84 3.90
C VAL A 131 -9.49 7.07 3.55
N ILE A 132 -9.32 5.81 3.14
CA ILE A 132 -10.42 4.90 2.83
C ILE A 132 -10.56 3.89 3.94
N LYS A 133 -11.63 4.06 4.72
CA LYS A 133 -11.99 3.10 5.77
C LYS A 133 -12.68 1.89 5.11
N ASN A 134 -12.11 0.72 5.34
CA ASN A 134 -12.76 -0.55 5.00
C ASN A 134 -14.04 -0.75 5.80
#